data_AF-A0A1C6YZZ7-F1
#
_entry.id   AF-A0A1C6YZZ7-F1
#
_cell.length_a   1.000
_cell.length_b   1.000
_cell.length_c   1.000
_cell.angle_alpha   90.00
_cell.angle_beta   90.00
_cell.angle_gamma   90.00
#
_symmetry.space_group_name_H-M   'P 1'
#
loop_
_entity.id
_entity.type
_entity.pdbx_description
1 polymer ?
#
loop_
_entity_poly.entity_id
_entity_poly.type
_entity_poly.pdbx_seq_one_letter_code
_entity_poly.pdbx_strand_id
1 'polypeptide(L)'
;MKLNFLSTLLLTTSFTCFAQSDVNLAFHMGLGANGHYEIGGTMENNSSETLPHSAVTYITIDKNCMPSSAKVVNLGPIKANGTLEFRVPVDGVLSSYRVLSVSAWNDMGVPVDVDDKTAEVIKNRDAEFMNSCKLKRAGGAH
;
A
#
# COMPACT_ATOMS: atom_id res chain seq x y z
N MET A 1 -61.22 -18.01 -28.78
CA MET A 1 -60.20 -18.54 -27.85
C MET A 1 -58.85 -18.55 -28.55
N LYS A 2 -57.92 -17.68 -28.14
CA LYS A 2 -56.48 -17.95 -28.01
C LYS A 2 -55.82 -16.67 -27.46
N LEU A 3 -55.35 -16.81 -26.23
CA LEU A 3 -54.85 -15.78 -25.35
C LEU A 3 -53.38 -15.51 -25.70
N ASN A 4 -53.02 -14.25 -25.96
CA ASN A 4 -51.64 -13.80 -26.13
C ASN A 4 -50.87 -14.01 -24.82
N PHE A 5 -49.73 -14.68 -24.87
CA PHE A 5 -48.78 -14.71 -23.77
C PHE A 5 -47.37 -14.58 -24.35
N LEU A 6 -46.98 -13.34 -24.67
CA LEU A 6 -45.60 -13.00 -25.00
C LEU A 6 -44.88 -12.76 -23.67
N SER A 7 -44.31 -13.83 -23.13
CA SER A 7 -43.51 -13.77 -21.90
C SER A 7 -42.19 -13.04 -22.18
N THR A 8 -42.09 -11.78 -21.75
CA THR A 8 -40.86 -11.00 -21.86
C THR A 8 -39.94 -11.35 -20.68
N LEU A 9 -38.90 -12.15 -20.95
CA LEU A 9 -37.86 -12.48 -20.00
C LEU A 9 -36.94 -11.26 -19.81
N LEU A 10 -37.12 -10.52 -18.71
CA LEU A 10 -36.20 -9.44 -18.31
C LEU A 10 -34.89 -10.08 -17.79
N LEU A 11 -33.84 -10.09 -18.61
CA LEU A 11 -32.48 -10.37 -18.18
C LEU A 11 -31.93 -9.13 -17.45
N THR A 12 -31.94 -9.15 -16.11
CA THR A 12 -31.25 -8.13 -15.31
C THR A 12 -29.75 -8.45 -15.31
N THR A 13 -29.02 -7.89 -16.28
CA THR A 13 -27.55 -7.88 -16.25
C THR A 13 -27.11 -6.96 -15.11
N SER A 14 -26.72 -7.55 -13.98
CA SER A 14 -26.09 -6.79 -12.89
C SER A 14 -24.71 -6.38 -13.37
N PHE A 15 -24.56 -5.12 -13.77
CA PHE A 15 -23.24 -4.53 -13.99
C PHE A 15 -22.54 -4.48 -12.64
N THR A 16 -21.51 -5.31 -12.45
CA THR A 16 -20.59 -5.16 -11.32
C THR A 16 -19.86 -3.83 -11.53
N CYS A 17 -20.32 -2.80 -10.81
CA CYS A 17 -19.58 -1.55 -10.71
C CYS A 17 -18.32 -1.87 -9.91
N PHE A 18 -17.18 -2.01 -10.60
CA PHE A 18 -15.89 -2.04 -9.93
C PHE A 18 -15.70 -0.67 -9.30
N ALA A 19 -15.92 -0.58 -7.99
CA ALA A 19 -15.61 0.63 -7.24
C ALA A 19 -14.09 0.86 -7.38
N GLN A 20 -13.72 2.00 -7.93
CA GLN A 20 -12.34 2.44 -7.96
C GLN A 20 -11.93 2.79 -6.52
N SER A 21 -10.74 2.38 -6.09
CA SER A 21 -10.20 2.74 -4.77
C SER A 21 -10.09 4.26 -4.62
N ASP A 22 -10.49 4.75 -3.45
CA ASP A 22 -10.39 6.17 -3.11
C ASP A 22 -8.93 6.60 -3.01
N VAL A 23 -8.05 5.71 -2.54
CA VAL A 23 -6.61 5.98 -2.44
C VAL A 23 -5.79 4.89 -3.12
N ASN A 24 -4.74 5.30 -3.84
CA ASN A 24 -3.71 4.39 -4.32
C ASN A 24 -2.38 4.65 -3.60
N LEU A 25 -1.70 3.58 -3.16
CA LEU A 25 -0.25 3.64 -2.99
C LEU A 25 0.39 3.40 -4.36
N ALA A 26 0.80 4.48 -5.02
CA ALA A 26 1.33 4.41 -6.38
C ALA A 26 2.76 3.85 -6.42
N PHE A 27 3.55 4.16 -5.38
CA PHE A 27 4.95 3.78 -5.32
C PHE A 27 5.49 3.89 -3.89
N HIS A 28 6.48 3.05 -3.56
CA HIS A 28 7.34 3.25 -2.38
C HIS A 28 8.76 2.73 -2.63
N MET A 29 9.76 3.32 -1.98
CA MET A 29 11.16 2.91 -2.02
C MET A 29 11.90 3.19 -0.71
N GLY A 30 12.97 2.43 -0.47
CA GLY A 30 13.97 2.77 0.54
C GLY A 30 15.07 3.57 -0.13
N LEU A 31 15.43 4.71 0.46
CA LEU A 31 16.47 5.61 -0.02
C LEU A 31 17.47 5.86 1.10
N GLY A 32 18.72 6.15 0.75
CA GLY A 32 19.66 6.66 1.73
C GLY A 32 21.12 6.53 1.32
N ALA A 33 21.91 7.46 1.85
CA ALA A 33 23.36 7.53 1.71
C ALA A 33 23.95 8.23 2.94
N ASN A 34 25.24 7.99 3.20
CA ASN A 34 26.00 8.71 4.23
C ASN A 34 25.34 8.72 5.63
N GLY A 35 24.69 7.61 6.02
CA GLY A 35 24.05 7.48 7.35
C GLY A 35 22.64 8.09 7.46
N HIS A 36 22.10 8.66 6.39
CA HIS A 36 20.72 9.14 6.34
C HIS A 36 19.89 8.22 5.45
N TYR A 37 18.87 7.60 6.03
CA TYR A 37 17.98 6.66 5.33
C TYR A 37 16.52 7.03 5.54
N GLU A 38 15.74 6.79 4.51
CA GLU A 38 14.32 7.13 4.45
C GLU A 38 13.53 6.01 3.75
N ILE A 39 12.28 5.84 4.14
CA ILE A 39 11.28 5.14 3.33
C ILE A 39 10.39 6.21 2.71
N GLY A 40 10.46 6.34 1.40
CA GLY A 40 9.66 7.28 0.63
C GLY A 40 8.55 6.60 -0.14
N GLY A 41 7.52 7.34 -0.50
CA GLY A 41 6.46 6.86 -1.37
C GLY A 41 5.44 7.93 -1.70
N THR A 42 4.46 7.54 -2.50
CA THR A 42 3.45 8.44 -3.04
C THR A 42 2.06 7.83 -2.89
N MET A 43 1.17 8.54 -2.21
CA MET A 43 -0.26 8.22 -2.13
C MET A 43 -1.05 9.16 -3.02
N GLU A 44 -1.99 8.63 -3.78
CA GLU A 44 -2.89 9.39 -4.65
C GLU A 44 -4.32 9.26 -4.13
N ASN A 45 -4.99 10.38 -3.90
CA ASN A 45 -6.40 10.41 -3.55
C ASN A 45 -7.22 10.67 -4.81
N ASN A 46 -7.96 9.66 -5.24
CA ASN A 46 -8.84 9.67 -6.41
C ASN A 46 -10.27 10.14 -6.09
N SER A 47 -10.56 10.42 -4.82
CA SER A 47 -11.87 10.93 -4.41
C SER A 47 -12.00 12.43 -4.64
N SER A 48 -13.25 12.91 -4.66
CA SER A 48 -13.58 14.34 -4.74
C SER A 48 -13.39 15.08 -3.40
N GLU A 49 -13.06 14.37 -2.33
CA GLU A 49 -12.95 14.92 -0.98
C GLU A 49 -11.50 14.95 -0.51
N THR A 50 -11.15 15.95 0.30
CA THR A 50 -9.84 15.95 0.96
C THR A 50 -9.91 15.01 2.14
N LEU A 51 -8.98 14.05 2.20
CA LEU A 51 -8.85 13.14 3.34
C LEU A 51 -7.94 13.82 4.36
N PRO A 52 -8.45 14.25 5.53
CA PRO A 52 -7.68 15.06 6.48
C PRO A 52 -6.54 14.28 7.15
N HIS A 53 -6.59 12.95 7.12
CA HIS A 53 -5.66 12.10 7.81
C HIS A 53 -5.26 10.89 6.98
N SER A 54 -3.98 10.54 7.08
CA SER A 54 -3.41 9.33 6.50
C SER A 54 -2.23 8.85 7.32
N ALA A 55 -1.92 7.56 7.21
CA ALA A 55 -0.81 6.93 7.89
C ALA A 55 -0.21 5.79 7.07
N VAL A 56 1.08 5.55 7.30
CA VAL A 56 1.81 4.39 6.80
C VAL A 56 2.27 3.52 7.96
N THR A 57 2.08 2.21 7.83
CA THR A 57 2.62 1.21 8.74
C THR A 57 3.76 0.47 8.04
N TYR A 58 4.90 0.32 8.71
CA TYR A 58 6.08 -0.31 8.12
C TYR A 58 6.93 -1.07 9.14
N ILE A 59 7.80 -1.95 8.64
CA ILE A 59 8.90 -2.55 9.38
C ILE A 59 10.22 -2.31 8.64
N THR A 60 11.30 -2.23 9.40
CA THR A 60 12.67 -2.30 8.86
C THR A 60 13.23 -3.69 9.08
N ILE A 61 14.10 -4.12 8.18
CA ILE A 61 14.79 -5.41 8.27
C ILE A 61 16.29 -5.11 8.21
N ASP A 62 17.03 -5.55 9.22
CA ASP A 62 18.47 -5.29 9.32
C ASP A 62 19.31 -6.19 8.39
N LYS A 63 20.63 -5.97 8.40
CA LYS A 63 21.58 -6.74 7.58
C LYS A 63 21.61 -8.25 7.90
N ASN A 64 21.15 -8.64 9.09
CA ASN A 64 21.07 -10.03 9.57
C ASN A 64 19.67 -10.63 9.29
N CYS A 65 18.86 -9.93 8.50
CA CYS A 65 17.48 -10.28 8.21
C CYS A 65 16.58 -10.34 9.45
N MET A 66 16.85 -9.54 10.49
CA MET A 66 16.00 -9.43 11.67
C MET A 66 14.98 -8.31 11.45
N PRO A 67 13.66 -8.61 11.44
CA PRO A 67 12.64 -7.57 11.34
C PRO A 67 12.50 -6.81 12.66
N SER A 68 12.22 -5.52 12.57
CA SER A 68 11.81 -4.71 13.72
C SER A 68 10.35 -4.96 14.10
N SER A 69 9.91 -4.39 15.22
CA SER A 69 8.49 -4.16 15.47
C SER A 69 7.89 -3.23 14.40
N ALA A 70 6.58 -3.36 14.17
CA ALA A 70 5.84 -2.46 13.29
C ALA A 70 5.83 -1.04 13.86
N LYS A 71 6.02 -0.07 12.97
CA LYS A 71 6.00 1.36 13.25
C LYS A 71 4.89 2.01 12.44
N VAL A 72 4.25 3.03 13.00
CA VAL A 72 3.19 3.81 12.33
C VAL A 72 3.63 5.25 12.27
N VAL A 73 3.47 5.88 11.11
CA VAL A 73 3.72 7.31 10.91
C VAL A 73 2.49 7.96 10.33
N ASN A 74 2.02 9.02 10.99
CA ASN A 74 0.96 9.88 10.49
C ASN A 74 1.54 10.82 9.43
N LEU A 75 0.95 10.83 8.23
CA LEU A 75 1.46 11.56 7.07
C LEU A 75 0.71 12.88 6.82
N GLY A 76 -0.47 13.04 7.42
CA GLY A 76 -1.31 14.23 7.28
C GLY A 76 -2.32 14.12 6.14
N PRO A 77 -2.83 15.24 5.63
CA PRO A 77 -3.94 15.24 4.69
C PRO A 77 -3.52 14.92 3.25
N ILE A 78 -4.41 14.26 2.52
CA ILE A 78 -4.31 14.05 1.06
C ILE A 78 -5.42 14.83 0.38
N LYS A 79 -5.05 15.87 -0.38
CA LYS A 79 -6.02 16.72 -1.08
C LYS A 79 -6.89 15.91 -2.05
N ALA A 80 -8.13 16.33 -2.24
CA ALA A 80 -9.03 15.80 -3.27
C ALA A 80 -8.34 15.78 -4.64
N ASN A 81 -8.46 14.67 -5.37
CA ASN A 81 -7.80 14.47 -6.68
C ASN A 81 -6.31 14.81 -6.66
N GLY A 82 -5.65 14.58 -5.53
CA GLY A 82 -4.31 15.08 -5.23
C GLY A 82 -3.36 13.98 -4.79
N THR A 83 -2.10 14.36 -4.66
CA THR A 83 -1.00 13.46 -4.30
C THR A 83 -0.37 13.89 -2.99
N LEU A 84 -0.02 12.92 -2.15
CA LEU A 84 0.81 13.09 -0.96
C LEU A 84 2.10 12.29 -1.14
N GLU A 85 3.21 12.99 -1.27
CA GLU A 85 4.54 12.38 -1.13
C GLU A 85 4.90 12.29 0.35
N PHE A 86 5.36 11.12 0.79
CA PHE A 86 5.85 10.93 2.15
C PHE A 86 7.32 10.53 2.17
N ARG A 87 8.00 10.93 3.25
CA ARG A 87 9.36 10.52 3.58
C ARG A 87 9.42 10.22 5.06
N VAL A 88 9.68 8.97 5.39
CA VAL A 88 9.80 8.50 6.77
C VAL A 88 11.27 8.27 7.09
N PRO A 89 11.89 9.07 7.97
CA PRO A 89 13.26 8.85 8.38
C PRO A 89 13.39 7.50 9.09
N VAL A 90 14.50 6.80 8.85
CA VAL A 90 14.83 5.52 9.46
C VAL A 90 16.10 5.67 10.27
N ASP A 91 16.03 5.31 11.56
CA ASP A 91 17.19 5.25 12.42
C ASP A 91 18.13 4.09 12.03
N GLY A 92 19.42 4.37 11.97
CA GLY A 92 20.45 3.38 11.66
C GLY A 92 20.55 3.06 10.16
N VAL A 93 21.08 1.89 9.82
CA VAL A 93 21.30 1.48 8.42
C VAL A 93 20.07 0.75 7.88
N LEU A 94 19.47 1.28 6.82
CA LEU A 94 18.39 0.63 6.11
C LEU A 94 18.93 -0.46 5.17
N SER A 95 18.80 -1.73 5.57
CA SER A 95 19.16 -2.86 4.70
C SER A 95 17.97 -3.31 3.83
N SER A 96 16.78 -3.39 4.43
CA SER A 96 15.52 -3.65 3.73
C SER A 96 14.35 -3.14 4.57
N TYR A 97 13.15 -3.10 3.99
CA TYR A 97 11.90 -2.72 4.66
C TYR A 97 10.71 -3.42 4.03
N ARG A 98 9.57 -3.30 4.70
CA ARG A 98 8.24 -3.60 4.17
C ARG A 98 7.28 -2.50 4.58
N VAL A 99 6.55 -1.95 3.63
CA VAL A 99 5.28 -1.27 3.90
C VAL A 99 4.27 -2.37 4.19
N LEU A 100 3.64 -2.32 5.35
CA LEU A 100 2.63 -3.30 5.76
C LEU A 100 1.23 -2.84 5.37
N SER A 101 0.98 -1.54 5.46
CA SER A 101 -0.25 -0.90 5.02
C SER A 101 -0.05 0.60 4.84
N VAL A 102 -0.87 1.20 3.99
CA VAL A 102 -1.20 2.62 4.08
C VAL A 102 -2.70 2.75 4.34
N SER A 103 -3.08 3.84 4.97
CA SER A 103 -4.46 4.10 5.39
C SER A 103 -4.76 5.58 5.28
N ALA A 104 -6.02 5.89 5.01
CA ALA A 104 -6.57 7.23 5.07
C ALA A 104 -8.01 7.15 5.56
N TRP A 105 -8.51 8.24 6.14
CA TRP A 105 -9.89 8.32 6.59
C TRP A 105 -10.43 9.73 6.38
N ASN A 106 -11.75 9.81 6.18
CA ASN A 106 -12.45 11.07 6.02
C ASN A 106 -12.54 11.85 7.35
N ASP A 107 -13.15 13.03 7.30
CA ASP A 107 -13.33 13.90 8.46
C ASP A 107 -14.24 13.32 9.57
N MET A 108 -15.00 12.27 9.27
CA MET A 108 -15.80 11.51 10.24
C MET A 108 -15.05 10.33 10.85
N GLY A 109 -13.79 10.10 10.48
CA GLY A 109 -13.00 8.97 10.97
C GLY A 109 -13.32 7.64 10.28
N VAL A 110 -14.04 7.66 9.16
CA VAL A 110 -14.35 6.46 8.37
C VAL A 110 -13.17 6.16 7.44
N PRO A 111 -12.55 4.95 7.52
CA PRO A 111 -11.51 4.55 6.60
C PRO A 111 -12.04 4.49 5.17
N VAL A 112 -11.21 4.91 4.23
CA VAL A 112 -11.49 4.77 2.79
C VAL A 112 -10.76 3.58 2.20
N ASP A 113 -11.22 3.10 1.04
CA ASP A 113 -10.60 1.99 0.35
C ASP A 113 -9.23 2.41 -0.21
N VAL A 114 -8.21 1.59 0.08
CA VAL A 114 -6.83 1.78 -0.37
C VAL A 114 -6.44 0.61 -1.25
N ASP A 115 -5.90 0.91 -2.43
CA ASP A 115 -5.27 -0.08 -3.29
C ASP A 115 -3.74 0.12 -3.32
N ASP A 116 -2.99 -0.92 -2.96
CA ASP A 116 -1.54 -0.94 -3.08
C ASP A 116 -1.12 -1.47 -4.46
N LYS A 117 -0.87 -0.53 -5.38
CA LYS A 117 -0.44 -0.84 -6.75
C LYS A 117 0.92 -1.51 -6.82
N THR A 118 1.69 -1.49 -5.73
CA THR A 118 3.03 -2.10 -5.66
C THR A 118 3.01 -3.53 -5.14
N ALA A 119 1.91 -3.97 -4.52
CA ALA A 119 1.81 -5.23 -3.79
C ALA A 119 2.23 -6.45 -4.64
N GLU A 120 1.78 -6.52 -5.89
CA GLU A 120 2.13 -7.63 -6.80
C GLU A 120 3.63 -7.67 -7.11
N VAL A 121 4.23 -6.50 -7.40
CA VAL A 121 5.66 -6.37 -7.71
C VAL A 121 6.51 -6.80 -6.51
N ILE A 122 6.12 -6.38 -5.30
CA ILE A 122 6.82 -6.76 -4.06
C ILE A 122 6.67 -8.26 -3.79
N LYS A 123 5.46 -8.80 -3.92
CA LYS A 123 5.18 -10.23 -3.73
C LYS A 123 6.02 -11.11 -4.65
N ASN A 124 6.20 -10.72 -5.90
CA ASN A 124 7.01 -11.46 -6.86
C ASN A 124 8.50 -11.52 -6.48
N ARG A 125 8.96 -10.66 -5.56
CA ARG A 125 10.35 -10.62 -5.06
C ARG A 125 10.52 -11.32 -3.70
N ASP A 126 9.45 -11.78 -3.06
CA ASP A 126 9.52 -12.35 -1.71
C ASP A 126 10.31 -13.66 -1.66
N ALA A 127 10.19 -14.52 -2.66
CA ALA A 127 10.92 -15.78 -2.70
C ALA A 127 12.44 -15.56 -2.74
N GLU A 128 12.91 -14.64 -3.57
CA GLU A 128 14.33 -14.25 -3.65
C GLU A 128 14.81 -13.65 -2.34
N PHE A 129 14.04 -12.71 -1.78
CA PHE A 129 14.35 -12.09 -0.50
C PHE A 129 14.49 -13.14 0.63
N MET A 130 13.51 -14.04 0.75
CA MET A 130 13.50 -15.10 1.75
C MET A 130 14.70 -16.05 1.59
N ASN A 131 15.06 -16.40 0.36
CA ASN A 131 16.24 -17.23 0.10
C ASN A 131 17.53 -16.52 0.50
N SER A 132 17.69 -15.24 0.14
CA SER A 132 18.87 -14.44 0.53
C SER A 132 19.01 -14.37 2.06
N CYS A 133 17.89 -14.25 2.78
CA CYS A 133 17.89 -14.18 4.24
C CYS A 133 18.19 -15.52 4.91
N LYS A 134 17.71 -16.64 4.35
CA LYS A 134 18.07 -17.98 4.84
C LYS A 134 19.56 -18.23 4.72
N LEU A 135 20.17 -17.87 3.59
CA LEU A 135 21.62 -18.03 3.36
C LEU A 135 22.44 -17.21 4.36
N LYS A 136 22.10 -15.93 4.54
CA LYS A 136 22.78 -15.06 5.53
C LYS A 136 22.69 -15.61 6.95
N ARG A 137 21.51 -16.06 7.38
CA ARG A 137 21.30 -16.62 8.72
C ARG A 137 21.98 -17.96 8.95
N ALA A 138 22.23 -18.72 7.88
CA ALA A 138 23.00 -19.96 7.95
C ALA A 138 24.53 -19.75 8.02
N GLY A 139 25.00 -18.50 8.08
CA GLY A 139 26.43 -18.18 8.05
C GLY A 139 27.04 -18.25 6.65
N GLY A 140 26.22 -18.31 5.60
CA GLY A 140 26.67 -18.17 4.22
C GLY A 140 27.19 -16.75 4.00
N ALA A 141 28.52 -16.61 3.92
CA ALA A 141 29.17 -15.35 3.57
C ALA A 141 28.83 -14.97 2.12
N HIS A 142 28.44 -13.71 1.93
CA HIS A 142 28.58 -12.98 0.67
C HIS A 142 29.54 -11.83 0.91
#